data_AF-A0A6I2X7D3-F1
#
_entry.id   AF-A0A6I2X7D3-F1
#
_cell.length_a   1.000
_cell.length_b   1.000
_cell.length_c   1.000
_cell.angle_alpha   90.00
_cell.angle_beta   90.00
_cell.angle_gamma   90.00
#
_symmetry.space_group_name_H-M   'P 1'
#
loop_
_entity.id
_entity.type
_entity.pdbx_description
1 polymer ?
#
loop_
_entity_poly.entity_id
_entity_poly.type
_entity_poly.pdbx_seq_one_letter_code
_entity_poly.pdbx_strand_id
1 'polypeptide(L)'
;MSYSHPVTELRATGKSEDGNSLTLTDSASAEYTLRISDSLRSLVNQQRLTSVPDDDAPRLSIKEIQSRLRSGESAENIARDADLPLEKIERFSGPIIQERRHIIDTAQNIIVERDPNRDPLTFGNAVNKRLAPRQIDAASLEWSTWRLEDASWIIRLTYPNRDGSGTADWSFDASRKVLEPLDEDAE
;
A
#
# COMPACT_ATOMS: atom_id res chain seq x y z
N MET A 1 -13.37 36.24 -47.18
CA MET A 1 -12.18 36.94 -46.66
C MET A 1 -12.29 36.95 -45.15
N SER A 2 -11.53 36.10 -44.46
CA SER A 2 -11.52 36.05 -42.99
C SER A 2 -10.36 36.91 -42.49
N TYR A 3 -10.66 38.03 -41.83
CA TYR A 3 -9.67 38.86 -41.15
C TYR A 3 -9.23 38.16 -39.86
N SER A 4 -8.03 37.60 -39.85
CA SER A 4 -7.38 37.20 -38.60
C SER A 4 -6.88 38.47 -37.91
N HIS A 5 -7.48 38.81 -36.77
CA HIS A 5 -6.93 39.89 -35.93
C HIS A 5 -5.63 39.36 -35.30
N PRO A 6 -4.51 40.11 -35.35
CA PRO A 6 -3.32 39.74 -34.62
C PRO A 6 -3.66 39.74 -33.12
N VAL A 7 -3.46 38.60 -32.47
CA VAL A 7 -3.62 38.49 -31.02
C VAL A 7 -2.35 39.07 -30.40
N THR A 8 -2.50 40.17 -29.66
CA THR A 8 -1.40 40.71 -28.85
C THR A 8 -1.36 39.99 -27.52
N GLU A 9 -0.25 39.32 -27.21
CA GLU A 9 -0.03 38.73 -25.90
C GLU A 9 0.35 39.81 -24.88
N LEU A 10 -0.31 39.79 -23.72
CA LEU A 10 -0.07 40.71 -22.61
C LEU A 10 0.42 39.92 -21.40
N ARG A 11 1.45 40.43 -20.73
CA ARG A 11 1.98 39.87 -19.49
C ARG A 11 1.54 40.71 -18.30
N ALA A 12 0.97 40.09 -17.27
CA ALA A 12 0.70 40.78 -16.01
C ALA A 12 2.00 41.08 -15.26
N THR A 13 2.25 42.35 -14.94
CA THR A 13 3.46 42.83 -14.27
C THR A 13 3.21 43.29 -12.84
N GLY A 14 1.97 43.62 -12.49
CA GLY A 14 1.65 44.08 -11.15
C GLY A 14 0.16 44.29 -10.93
N LYS A 15 -0.14 44.85 -9.76
CA LYS A 15 -1.49 45.23 -9.33
C LYS A 15 -1.50 46.73 -9.01
N SER A 16 -2.60 47.40 -9.30
CA SER A 16 -2.79 48.79 -8.88
C SER A 16 -2.82 48.91 -7.35
N GLU A 17 -2.50 50.10 -6.85
CA GLU A 17 -2.38 50.41 -5.41
C GLU A 17 -3.69 50.13 -4.63
N ASP A 18 -4.83 50.44 -5.24
CA ASP A 18 -6.18 50.17 -4.72
C ASP A 18 -6.58 48.68 -4.83
N GLY A 19 -5.79 47.89 -5.55
CA GLY A 19 -6.01 46.46 -5.70
C GLY A 19 -7.16 46.07 -6.62
N ASN A 20 -7.66 46.99 -7.45
CA ASN A 20 -8.83 46.72 -8.31
C ASN A 20 -8.47 46.50 -9.78
N SER A 21 -7.20 46.66 -10.16
CA SER A 21 -6.74 46.45 -11.53
C SER A 21 -5.38 45.75 -11.58
N LEU A 22 -5.10 45.09 -12.70
CA LEU A 22 -3.79 44.55 -13.05
C LEU A 22 -3.09 45.50 -14.02
N THR A 23 -1.79 45.68 -13.82
CA THR A 23 -0.90 46.30 -14.81
C THR A 23 -0.40 45.20 -15.73
N LEU A 24 -0.55 45.40 -17.04
CA LEU A 24 -0.14 44.49 -18.08
C LEU A 24 0.85 45.18 -19.01
N THR A 25 1.78 44.42 -19.61
CA THR A 25 2.71 44.92 -20.63
C THR A 25 2.69 44.03 -21.85
N ASP A 26 2.78 44.61 -23.05
CA ASP A 26 2.99 43.85 -24.28
C ASP A 26 4.49 43.60 -24.58
N SER A 27 4.77 42.98 -25.72
CA SER A 27 6.15 42.75 -26.19
C SER A 27 6.94 44.02 -26.56
N ALA A 28 6.26 45.14 -26.78
CA ALA A 28 6.85 46.44 -27.06
C ALA A 28 6.98 47.32 -25.79
N SER A 29 6.75 46.73 -24.60
CA SER A 29 6.73 47.41 -23.30
C SER A 29 5.66 48.50 -23.16
N ALA A 30 4.59 48.46 -23.96
CA ALA A 30 3.44 49.32 -23.76
C ALA A 30 2.62 48.83 -22.56
N GLU A 31 2.22 49.77 -21.68
CA GLU A 31 1.45 49.47 -20.48
C GLU A 31 -0.06 49.53 -20.72
N TYR A 32 -0.78 48.56 -20.17
CA TYR A 32 -2.23 48.45 -20.21
C TYR A 32 -2.76 48.14 -18.83
N THR A 33 -3.99 48.58 -18.54
CA THR A 33 -4.65 48.32 -17.27
C THR A 33 -5.90 47.48 -17.48
N LEU A 34 -6.03 46.38 -16.73
CA LEU A 34 -7.19 45.51 -16.76
C LEU A 34 -7.88 45.46 -15.40
N ARG A 35 -9.15 45.86 -15.34
CA ARG A 35 -9.95 45.81 -14.11
C ARG A 35 -10.19 44.37 -13.67
N ILE A 36 -10.00 44.10 -12.37
CA ILE A 36 -10.34 42.83 -11.74
C ILE A 36 -11.85 42.80 -11.48
N SER A 37 -12.62 42.34 -12.48
CA SER A 37 -14.06 42.10 -12.35
C SER A 37 -14.35 40.74 -11.72
N ASP A 38 -15.58 40.55 -11.23
CA ASP A 38 -16.03 39.23 -10.77
C ASP A 38 -16.01 38.19 -11.89
N SER A 39 -16.26 38.59 -13.14
CA SER A 39 -16.10 37.73 -14.32
C SER A 39 -14.64 37.31 -14.54
N LEU A 40 -13.68 38.23 -14.40
CA LEU A 40 -12.25 37.90 -14.50
C LEU A 40 -11.83 36.94 -13.38
N ARG A 41 -12.27 37.21 -12.13
CA ARG A 41 -12.00 36.32 -10.99
C ARG A 41 -12.56 34.93 -11.22
N SER A 42 -13.79 34.84 -11.72
CA SER A 42 -14.42 33.57 -12.08
C SER A 42 -13.63 32.82 -13.15
N LEU A 43 -13.21 33.50 -14.23
CA LEU A 43 -12.46 32.88 -15.33
C LEU A 43 -11.05 32.40 -14.92
N VAL A 44 -10.37 33.12 -14.02
CA VAL A 44 -9.02 32.75 -13.54
C VAL A 44 -9.09 31.66 -12.46
N ASN A 45 -10.12 31.67 -11.61
CA ASN A 45 -10.31 30.65 -10.56
C ASN A 45 -11.02 29.38 -11.04
N GLN A 46 -11.48 29.33 -12.29
CA GLN A 46 -11.89 28.07 -12.89
C GLN A 46 -10.68 27.13 -12.87
N GLN A 47 -10.76 26.09 -12.04
CA GLN A 47 -9.84 24.95 -12.12
C GLN A 47 -9.92 24.42 -13.54
N ARG A 48 -8.96 24.79 -14.39
CA ARG A 48 -8.70 23.99 -15.57
C ARG A 48 -8.27 22.63 -15.04
N LEU A 49 -9.15 21.63 -15.18
CA LEU A 49 -8.75 20.23 -15.21
C LEU A 49 -7.90 20.04 -16.48
N THR A 50 -6.74 20.68 -16.52
CA THR A 50 -5.69 20.34 -17.46
C THR A 50 -5.12 19.06 -16.89
N SER A 51 -5.47 17.91 -17.49
CA SER A 51 -4.68 16.71 -17.28
C SER A 51 -3.25 17.10 -17.64
N VAL A 52 -2.38 17.16 -16.62
CA VAL A 52 -0.94 17.01 -16.84
C VAL A 52 -0.80 15.77 -17.72
N PRO A 53 0.00 15.79 -18.80
CA PRO A 53 0.28 14.57 -19.55
C PRO A 53 0.77 13.54 -18.53
N ASP A 54 -0.06 12.54 -18.25
CA ASP A 54 0.35 11.41 -17.43
C ASP A 54 1.44 10.74 -18.24
N ASP A 55 2.65 10.79 -17.69
CA ASP A 55 3.75 9.92 -18.06
C ASP A 55 3.16 8.50 -18.16
N ASP A 56 3.18 7.94 -19.37
CA ASP A 56 2.42 6.76 -19.84
C ASP A 56 2.97 5.44 -19.23
N ALA A 57 3.65 5.53 -18.09
CA ALA A 57 4.02 4.40 -17.28
C ALA A 57 2.79 3.96 -16.47
N PRO A 58 2.41 2.67 -16.49
CA PRO A 58 1.33 2.18 -15.65
C PRO A 58 1.67 2.48 -14.18
N ARG A 59 0.99 3.47 -13.62
CA ARG A 59 1.11 3.83 -12.21
C ARG A 59 0.49 2.69 -11.41
N LEU A 60 1.33 1.81 -10.89
CA LEU A 60 0.92 0.75 -9.97
C LEU A 60 -0.02 1.35 -8.91
N SER A 61 -1.27 0.89 -8.90
CA SER A 61 -2.28 1.46 -8.01
C SER A 61 -2.02 1.06 -6.56
N ILE A 62 -2.54 1.85 -5.62
CA ILE A 62 -2.46 1.52 -4.18
C ILE A 62 -3.03 0.13 -3.91
N LYS A 63 -4.12 -0.24 -4.61
CA LYS A 63 -4.75 -1.56 -4.48
C LYS A 63 -3.80 -2.68 -4.90
N GLU A 64 -3.06 -2.50 -6.00
CA GLU A 64 -2.08 -3.48 -6.48
C GLU A 64 -0.88 -3.58 -5.55
N ILE A 65 -0.34 -2.45 -5.09
CA ILE A 65 0.74 -2.43 -4.07
C ILE A 65 0.33 -3.24 -2.85
N GLN A 66 -0.86 -2.96 -2.31
CA GLN A 66 -1.37 -3.67 -1.14
C GLN A 66 -1.60 -5.17 -1.43
N SER A 67 -2.09 -5.51 -2.62
CA SER A 67 -2.29 -6.92 -3.02
C SER A 67 -0.97 -7.69 -3.06
N ARG A 68 0.07 -7.11 -3.67
CA ARG A 68 1.42 -7.70 -3.75
C ARG A 68 2.10 -7.83 -2.38
N LEU A 69 1.97 -6.80 -1.54
CA LEU A 69 2.46 -6.86 -0.16
C LEU A 69 1.74 -7.94 0.67
N ARG A 70 0.43 -8.13 0.43
CA ARG A 70 -0.34 -9.22 1.07
C ARG A 70 0.11 -10.59 0.56
N SER A 71 0.44 -10.73 -0.72
CA SER A 71 0.99 -11.99 -1.28
C SER A 71 2.44 -12.26 -0.88
N GLY A 72 3.03 -11.43 -0.01
CA GLY A 72 4.37 -11.64 0.54
C GLY A 72 5.51 -11.09 -0.31
N GLU A 73 5.20 -10.38 -1.41
CA GLU A 73 6.22 -9.71 -2.21
C GLU A 73 6.86 -8.57 -1.40
N SER A 74 8.19 -8.44 -1.47
CA SER A 74 8.91 -7.41 -0.72
C SER A 74 8.72 -6.03 -1.33
N ALA A 75 8.77 -4.98 -0.51
CA ALA A 75 8.62 -3.60 -0.98
C ALA A 75 9.67 -3.23 -2.04
N GLU A 76 10.89 -3.77 -1.91
CA GLU A 76 12.01 -3.59 -2.84
C GLU A 76 11.74 -4.24 -4.19
N ASN A 77 11.14 -5.43 -4.21
CA ASN A 77 10.77 -6.11 -5.45
C ASN A 77 9.64 -5.36 -6.15
N ILE A 78 8.60 -4.96 -5.41
CA ILE A 78 7.50 -4.16 -5.96
C ILE A 78 8.02 -2.83 -6.54
N ALA A 79 8.92 -2.15 -5.81
CA ALA A 79 9.53 -0.90 -6.24
C ALA A 79 10.34 -1.07 -7.53
N ARG A 80 11.15 -2.13 -7.61
CA ARG A 80 11.97 -2.46 -8.79
C ARG A 80 11.09 -2.78 -10.01
N ASP A 81 10.08 -3.62 -9.82
CA ASP A 81 9.21 -4.08 -10.92
C ASP A 81 8.33 -2.97 -11.47
N ALA A 82 7.93 -2.02 -10.62
CA ALA A 82 7.08 -0.89 -10.99
C ALA A 82 7.86 0.37 -11.39
N ASP A 83 9.20 0.34 -11.35
CA ASP A 83 10.08 1.51 -11.51
C ASP A 83 9.65 2.70 -10.63
N LEU A 84 9.37 2.40 -9.35
CA LEU A 84 8.94 3.37 -8.34
C LEU A 84 9.98 3.50 -7.23
N PRO A 85 10.12 4.68 -6.60
CA PRO A 85 10.94 4.82 -5.40
C PRO A 85 10.44 3.90 -4.27
N LEU A 86 11.36 3.21 -3.59
CA LEU A 86 11.04 2.32 -2.45
C LEU A 86 10.20 3.01 -1.37
N GLU A 87 10.56 4.24 -1.04
CA GLU A 87 9.88 5.09 -0.05
C GLU A 87 8.38 5.26 -0.35
N LYS A 88 7.99 5.22 -1.63
CA LYS A 88 6.59 5.29 -2.04
C LYS A 88 5.84 4.02 -1.65
N ILE A 89 6.46 2.85 -1.80
CA ILE A 89 5.89 1.55 -1.42
C ILE A 89 5.81 1.42 0.10
N GLU A 90 6.86 1.84 0.81
CA GLU A 90 6.94 1.76 2.28
C GLU A 90 5.83 2.55 2.99
N ARG A 91 5.37 3.68 2.42
CA ARG A 91 4.22 4.43 2.96
C ARG A 91 2.95 3.60 3.05
N PHE A 92 2.83 2.54 2.24
CA PHE A 92 1.68 1.65 2.22
C PHE A 92 1.93 0.32 2.93
N SER A 93 3.16 0.03 3.38
CA SER A 93 3.52 -1.26 3.98
C SER A 93 3.03 -1.40 5.42
N GLY A 94 3.04 -0.31 6.20
CA GLY A 94 2.65 -0.32 7.62
C GLY A 94 1.30 -1.01 7.90
N PRO A 95 0.21 -0.60 7.23
CA PRO A 95 -1.09 -1.26 7.38
C PRO A 95 -1.07 -2.76 7.03
N ILE A 96 -0.34 -3.16 5.99
CA ILE A 96 -0.29 -4.55 5.53
C ILE A 96 0.54 -5.42 6.48
N ILE A 97 1.63 -4.88 7.03
CA ILE A 97 2.43 -5.56 8.06
C ILE A 97 1.57 -5.80 9.31
N GLN A 98 0.77 -4.81 9.71
CA GLN A 98 -0.13 -4.97 10.86
C GLN A 98 -1.25 -5.98 10.59
N GLU A 99 -1.83 -5.99 9.39
CA GLU A 99 -2.79 -7.00 8.95
C GLU A 99 -2.19 -8.41 9.02
N ARG A 100 -1.00 -8.62 8.45
CA ARG A 100 -0.31 -9.92 8.47
C ARG A 100 0.00 -10.39 9.89
N ARG A 101 0.42 -9.48 10.77
CA ARG A 101 0.61 -9.80 12.20
C ARG A 101 -0.70 -10.21 12.84
N HIS A 102 -1.80 -9.51 12.56
CA HIS A 102 -3.11 -9.85 13.09
C HIS A 102 -3.60 -11.21 12.58
N ILE A 103 -3.33 -11.56 11.32
CA ILE A 103 -3.64 -12.89 10.76
C ILE A 103 -2.88 -13.99 11.50
N ILE A 104 -1.58 -13.83 11.72
CA ILE A 104 -0.75 -14.77 12.49
C ILE A 104 -1.29 -14.93 13.92
N ASP A 105 -1.56 -13.82 14.61
CA ASP A 105 -2.11 -13.83 15.97
C ASP A 105 -3.48 -14.54 16.03
N THR A 106 -4.34 -14.28 15.05
CA THR A 106 -5.64 -14.95 14.94
C THR A 106 -5.48 -16.45 14.75
N ALA A 107 -4.58 -16.87 13.84
CA ALA A 107 -4.31 -18.27 13.59
C ALA A 107 -3.76 -18.98 14.83
N GLN A 108 -2.80 -18.39 15.53
CA GLN A 108 -2.20 -18.96 16.74
C GLN A 108 -3.21 -19.16 17.89
N ASN A 109 -4.27 -18.34 17.93
CA ASN A 109 -5.31 -18.41 18.95
C ASN A 109 -6.50 -19.34 18.59
N ILE A 110 -6.48 -20.03 17.44
CA ILE A 110 -7.51 -21.02 17.10
C ILE A 110 -7.44 -22.18 18.11
N ILE A 111 -8.59 -22.59 18.63
CA ILE A 111 -8.68 -23.75 19.51
C ILE A 111 -8.70 -25.01 18.64
N VAL A 112 -7.68 -25.86 18.79
CA VAL A 112 -7.52 -27.10 18.02
C VAL A 112 -7.89 -28.35 18.82
N GLU A 113 -7.85 -28.27 20.14
CA GLU A 113 -8.27 -29.35 21.04
C GLU A 113 -9.10 -28.78 22.19
N ARG A 114 -10.21 -29.45 22.52
CA ARG A 114 -11.07 -29.13 23.66
C ARG A 114 -11.21 -30.35 24.55
N ASP A 115 -10.78 -30.20 25.80
CA ASP A 115 -11.04 -31.16 26.86
C ASP A 115 -11.97 -30.49 27.89
N PRO A 116 -13.11 -31.10 28.26
CA PRO A 116 -14.01 -30.54 29.26
C PRO A 116 -13.39 -30.26 30.63
N ASN A 117 -12.27 -30.92 30.96
CA ASN A 117 -11.61 -30.83 32.27
C ASN A 117 -10.30 -30.04 32.24
N ARG A 118 -9.93 -29.44 31.09
CA ARG A 118 -8.68 -28.69 30.93
C ARG A 118 -8.93 -27.41 30.13
N ASP A 119 -7.99 -26.48 30.22
CA ASP A 119 -8.03 -25.30 29.36
C ASP A 119 -7.92 -25.72 27.88
N PRO A 120 -8.68 -25.07 26.97
CA PRO A 120 -8.59 -25.34 25.54
C PRO A 120 -7.16 -25.15 25.00
N LEU A 121 -6.71 -26.08 24.15
CA LEU A 121 -5.40 -25.97 23.52
C LEU A 121 -5.52 -25.12 22.26
N THR A 122 -4.78 -24.01 22.23
CA THR A 122 -4.66 -23.17 21.03
C THR A 122 -3.66 -23.78 20.04
N PHE A 123 -3.76 -23.42 18.77
CA PHE A 123 -2.87 -23.85 17.71
C PHE A 123 -1.40 -23.52 18.03
N GLY A 124 -1.13 -22.28 18.47
CA GLY A 124 0.23 -21.88 18.86
C GLY A 124 0.77 -22.73 20.03
N ASN A 125 -0.06 -23.05 21.02
CA ASN A 125 0.34 -23.91 22.12
C ASN A 125 0.54 -25.38 21.69
N ALA A 126 -0.28 -25.87 20.75
CA ALA A 126 -0.13 -27.20 20.17
C ALA A 126 1.20 -27.35 19.43
N VAL A 127 1.56 -26.35 18.61
CA VAL A 127 2.86 -26.29 17.91
C VAL A 127 4.02 -26.28 18.90
N ASN A 128 3.98 -25.41 19.93
CA ASN A 128 5.02 -25.39 20.96
C ASN A 128 5.16 -26.74 21.68
N LYS A 129 4.03 -27.37 22.04
CA LYS A 129 4.01 -28.70 22.67
C LYS A 129 4.62 -29.78 21.78
N ARG A 130 4.39 -29.72 20.46
CA ARG A 130 4.96 -30.66 19.47
C ARG A 130 6.46 -30.47 19.30
N LEU A 131 6.97 -29.24 19.37
CA LEU A 131 8.39 -28.93 19.20
C LEU A 131 9.22 -29.09 20.49
N ALA A 132 8.61 -29.01 21.67
CA ALA A 132 9.31 -29.11 22.96
C ALA A 132 10.22 -30.36 23.09
N PRO A 133 9.83 -31.58 22.67
CA PRO A 133 10.71 -32.76 22.73
C PRO A 133 11.97 -32.64 21.85
N ARG A 134 11.94 -31.77 20.82
CA ARG A 134 13.08 -31.48 19.94
C ARG A 134 14.04 -30.44 20.54
N GLN A 135 13.75 -29.91 21.74
CA GLN A 135 14.51 -28.86 22.43
C GLN A 135 14.66 -27.57 21.60
N ILE A 136 13.67 -27.29 20.75
CA ILE A 136 13.60 -26.04 19.99
C ILE A 136 13.04 -24.96 20.90
N ASP A 137 13.78 -23.86 21.04
CA ASP A 137 13.33 -22.71 21.82
C ASP A 137 12.16 -22.01 21.11
N ALA A 138 11.09 -21.69 21.84
CA ALA A 138 9.97 -20.93 21.33
C ALA A 138 10.39 -19.55 20.79
N ALA A 139 11.44 -18.95 21.35
CA ALA A 139 11.97 -17.67 20.87
C ALA A 139 12.69 -17.78 19.51
N SER A 140 13.03 -18.99 19.07
CA SER A 140 13.65 -19.26 17.76
C SER A 140 12.64 -19.54 16.65
N LEU A 141 11.35 -19.55 16.99
CA LEU A 141 10.26 -19.78 16.03
C LEU A 141 9.95 -18.50 15.26
N GLU A 142 9.97 -18.59 13.94
CA GLU A 142 9.63 -17.49 13.06
C GLU A 142 8.30 -17.78 12.35
N TRP A 143 7.32 -16.90 12.56
CA TRP A 143 6.03 -16.97 11.90
C TRP A 143 5.96 -15.99 10.75
N SER A 144 5.49 -16.46 9.60
CA SER A 144 5.20 -15.62 8.44
C SER A 144 3.86 -15.99 7.83
N THR A 145 3.30 -15.08 7.05
CA THR A 145 2.05 -15.31 6.33
C THR A 145 2.01 -14.53 5.03
N TRP A 146 1.33 -15.07 4.03
CA TRP A 146 0.99 -14.40 2.78
C TRP A 146 -0.37 -14.84 2.29
N ARG A 147 -1.01 -14.00 1.49
CA ARG A 147 -2.35 -14.22 0.94
C ARG A 147 -2.28 -14.80 -0.47
N LEU A 148 -3.11 -15.79 -0.75
CA LEU A 148 -3.30 -16.35 -2.07
C LEU A 148 -4.38 -15.60 -2.85
N GLU A 149 -4.48 -15.89 -4.15
CA GLU A 149 -5.46 -15.26 -5.06
C GLU A 149 -6.90 -15.60 -4.69
N ASP A 150 -7.15 -16.79 -4.14
CA ASP A 150 -8.45 -17.23 -3.64
C ASP A 150 -8.87 -16.58 -2.30
N ALA A 151 -8.08 -15.59 -1.86
CA ALA A 151 -8.24 -14.82 -0.63
C ALA A 151 -7.91 -15.56 0.67
N SER A 152 -7.50 -16.84 0.62
CA SER A 152 -6.97 -17.59 1.76
C SER A 152 -5.57 -17.12 2.14
N TRP A 153 -5.15 -17.46 3.36
CA TRP A 153 -3.81 -17.16 3.86
C TRP A 153 -3.00 -18.44 4.02
N ILE A 154 -1.71 -18.37 3.75
CA ILE A 154 -0.77 -19.37 4.24
C ILE A 154 -0.19 -18.87 5.56
N ILE A 155 -0.15 -19.74 6.56
CA ILE A 155 0.62 -19.54 7.78
C ILE A 155 1.84 -20.46 7.66
N ARG A 156 3.04 -19.89 7.73
CA ARG A 156 4.29 -20.65 7.75
C ARG A 156 4.97 -20.48 9.08
N LEU A 157 5.37 -21.59 9.66
CA LEU A 157 6.33 -21.65 10.75
C LEU A 157 7.69 -22.05 10.18
N THR A 158 8.72 -21.25 10.44
CA THR A 158 10.12 -21.64 10.26
C THR A 158 10.73 -21.91 11.63
N TYR A 159 11.44 -23.02 11.77
CA TYR A 159 12.04 -23.42 13.05
C TYR A 159 13.42 -24.07 12.84
N PRO A 160 14.36 -23.95 13.79
CA PRO A 160 15.66 -24.62 13.71
C PRO A 160 15.52 -26.14 13.63
N ASN A 161 16.31 -26.77 12.76
CA ASN A 161 16.39 -28.22 12.69
C ASN A 161 17.86 -28.63 12.49
N ARG A 162 18.15 -29.94 12.56
CA ARG A 162 19.52 -30.48 12.44
C ARG A 162 20.22 -30.07 11.13
N ASP A 163 19.46 -29.88 10.06
CA ASP A 163 19.96 -29.51 8.73
C ASP A 163 19.92 -27.99 8.47
N GLY A 164 19.68 -27.18 9.51
CA GLY A 164 19.59 -25.72 9.46
C GLY A 164 18.22 -25.23 9.93
N SER A 165 17.21 -25.40 9.10
CA SER A 165 15.83 -24.96 9.40
C SER A 165 14.80 -25.87 8.73
N GLY A 166 13.71 -26.16 9.42
CA GLY A 166 12.50 -26.77 8.86
C GLY A 166 11.40 -25.73 8.68
N THR A 167 10.43 -26.03 7.82
CA THR A 167 9.23 -25.23 7.61
C THR A 167 8.00 -26.11 7.75
N ALA A 168 6.91 -25.54 8.25
CA ALA A 168 5.59 -26.17 8.25
C ALA A 168 4.56 -25.14 7.78
N ASP A 169 3.74 -25.51 6.81
CA ASP A 169 2.75 -24.64 6.19
C ASP A 169 1.31 -25.10 6.46
N TRP A 170 0.45 -24.15 6.76
CA TRP A 170 -0.98 -24.35 6.89
C TRP A 170 -1.75 -23.38 6.01
N SER A 171 -2.84 -23.85 5.38
CA SER A 171 -3.84 -22.96 4.82
C SER A 171 -4.70 -22.41 5.95
N PHE A 172 -5.15 -21.16 5.80
CA PHE A 172 -5.93 -20.48 6.82
C PHE A 172 -7.04 -19.63 6.19
N ASP A 173 -8.29 -20.01 6.47
CA ASP A 173 -9.47 -19.19 6.20
C ASP A 173 -9.78 -18.34 7.44
N ALA A 174 -9.37 -17.07 7.40
CA ALA A 174 -9.58 -16.14 8.50
C ALA A 174 -11.06 -15.84 8.80
N SER A 175 -11.94 -15.96 7.80
CA SER A 175 -13.37 -15.69 7.96
C SER A 175 -14.07 -16.85 8.69
N ARG A 176 -13.71 -18.08 8.34
CA ARG A 176 -14.25 -19.31 8.96
C ARG A 176 -13.47 -19.74 10.19
N LYS A 177 -12.29 -19.17 10.41
CA LYS A 177 -11.31 -19.56 11.43
C LYS A 177 -10.94 -21.04 11.34
N VAL A 178 -10.71 -21.52 10.11
CA VAL A 178 -10.34 -22.90 9.79
C VAL A 178 -8.88 -22.91 9.35
N LEU A 179 -8.11 -23.85 9.88
CA LEU A 179 -6.69 -24.02 9.62
C LEU A 179 -6.42 -25.48 9.26
N GLU A 180 -5.75 -25.74 8.14
CA GLU A 180 -5.50 -27.09 7.60
C GLU A 180 -4.02 -27.26 7.23
N PRO A 181 -3.38 -28.39 7.56
CA PRO A 181 -1.99 -28.65 7.19
C PRO A 181 -1.83 -28.80 5.67
N LEU A 182 -0.71 -28.31 5.14
CA LEU A 182 -0.37 -28.41 3.70
C LEU A 182 0.82 -29.32 3.42
N ASP A 183 1.59 -29.67 4.45
CA ASP A 183 2.76 -30.54 4.36
C ASP A 183 2.85 -31.48 5.58
N GLU A 184 3.74 -32.48 5.49
CA GLU A 184 3.93 -33.48 6.55
C GLU A 184 4.47 -32.86 7.85
N ASP A 185 5.24 -31.77 7.74
CA ASP A 185 5.76 -31.06 8.92
C ASP A 185 4.62 -30.34 9.67
N ALA A 186 3.54 -29.97 8.98
CA ALA A 186 2.34 -29.33 9.50
C ALA A 186 1.30 -30.30 10.10
N GLU A 187 1.32 -31.60 9.76
CA GLU A 187 0.38 -32.64 10.23
C GLU A 187 0.48 -33.01 11.72
#